data_AF-A0A933GE38-F1
#
_entry.id   AF-A0A933GE38-F1
#
_cell.length_a   1.000
_cell.length_b   1.000
_cell.length_c   1.000
_cell.angle_alpha   90.00
_cell.angle_beta   90.00
_cell.angle_gamma   90.00
#
_symmetry.space_group_name_H-M   'P 1'
#
loop_
_entity.id
_entity.type
_entity.pdbx_description
1 polymer ?
#
loop_
_entity_poly.entity_id
_entity_poly.type
_entity_poly.pdbx_seq_one_letter_code
_entity_poly.pdbx_strand_id
1 'polypeptide(L)' 'MGGKYVGAVIRRREDPRLLTGSGMYVDDIKVVGCLHAAVLRSPHAHA' A
#
# COMPACT_ATOMS: atom_id res chain seq x y z
N MET A 1 32.85 -5.93 -18.31
CA MET A 1 31.44 -5.76 -18.73
C MET A 1 30.55 -5.86 -17.49
N GLY A 2 30.14 -4.73 -16.93
CA GLY A 2 29.15 -4.71 -15.84
C GLY A 2 27.79 -5.15 -16.37
N GLY A 3 27.08 -6.00 -15.62
CA GLY A 3 25.78 -6.52 -16.02
C GLY A 3 24.76 -5.40 -16.24
N LYS A 4 23.88 -5.56 -17.24
CA LYS A 4 22.86 -4.60 -17.75
C LYS A 4 21.97 -3.88 -16.71
N TYR A 5 22.06 -4.24 -15.44
CA TYR A 5 21.15 -3.80 -14.39
C TYR A 5 21.82 -3.03 -13.24
N VAL A 6 23.11 -3.24 -12.99
CA VAL A 6 23.80 -2.59 -11.85
C VAL A 6 24.36 -1.24 -12.30
N GLY A 7 23.93 -0.16 -11.63
CA GLY A 7 24.34 1.22 -11.94
C GLY A 7 23.52 1.90 -13.06
N ALA A 8 22.52 1.21 -13.63
CA ALA A 8 21.66 1.77 -14.68
C ALA A 8 20.44 2.51 -14.09
N VAL A 9 20.05 3.62 -14.71
CA VAL A 9 18.80 4.33 -14.38
C VAL A 9 17.64 3.64 -15.09
N ILE A 10 16.95 2.75 -14.37
CA ILE A 10 15.84 1.95 -14.91
C ILE A 10 14.52 2.48 -14.33
N ARG A 11 13.50 2.59 -15.18
CA ARG A 11 12.15 2.95 -14.72
C ARG A 11 11.60 1.89 -13.77
N ARG A 12 10.91 2.32 -12.72
CA ARG A 12 10.39 1.40 -11.72
C ARG A 12 9.22 0.61 -12.29
N ARG A 13 9.14 -0.67 -11.92
CA ARG A 13 8.12 -1.58 -12.46
C ARG A 13 6.74 -1.32 -11.86
N GLU A 14 6.69 -0.81 -10.64
CA GLU A 14 5.49 -0.51 -9.89
C GLU A 14 4.82 0.80 -10.30
N ASP A 15 5.54 1.73 -10.92
CA ASP A 15 5.04 3.07 -11.28
C ASP A 15 3.69 3.05 -12.01
N PRO A 16 3.46 2.22 -13.05
CA PRO A 16 2.19 2.25 -13.77
C PRO A 16 0.99 1.99 -12.86
N ARG A 17 1.07 1.03 -11.93
CA ARG A 17 -0.05 0.73 -11.02
C ARG A 17 -0.24 1.78 -9.95
N LEU A 18 0.86 2.30 -9.40
CA LEU A 18 0.81 3.30 -8.34
C LEU A 18 0.32 4.66 -8.85
N LEU A 19 0.72 5.06 -10.06
CA LEU A 19 0.37 6.36 -10.63
C LEU A 19 -1.03 6.40 -11.26
N THR A 20 -1.60 5.25 -11.63
CA THR A 20 -2.92 5.17 -12.28
C THR A 20 -4.05 4.79 -11.32
N GLY A 21 -3.75 4.63 -10.02
CA GLY A 21 -4.74 4.18 -9.04
C GLY A 21 -5.16 2.71 -9.20
N SER A 22 -4.39 1.91 -9.95
CA SER A 22 -4.59 0.47 -10.08
C SER A 22 -3.73 -0.36 -9.10
N GLY A 23 -3.08 0.32 -8.16
CA GLY A 23 -2.53 -0.31 -6.97
C GLY A 23 -3.65 -0.90 -6.11
N MET A 24 -3.32 -1.92 -5.32
CA MET A 24 -4.25 -2.54 -4.38
C MET A 24 -3.61 -2.54 -2.99
N TYR A 25 -4.17 -1.75 -2.10
CA TYR A 25 -3.85 -1.71 -0.68
C TYR A 25 -4.93 -2.44 0.12
N VAL A 26 -4.70 -2.59 1.44
CA VAL A 26 -5.60 -3.37 2.32
C VAL A 26 -7.03 -2.84 2.29
N ASP A 27 -7.22 -1.52 2.25
CA ASP A 27 -8.54 -0.88 2.26
C ASP A 27 -9.28 -0.93 0.90
N ASP A 28 -8.54 -1.21 -0.18
CA ASP A 28 -9.11 -1.36 -1.53
C ASP A 28 -9.80 -2.73 -1.70
N ILE A 29 -9.50 -3.69 -0.82
CA ILE A 29 -10.03 -5.05 -0.90
C ILE A 29 -11.54 -5.05 -0.59
N LYS A 30 -12.35 -5.46 -1.57
CA LYS A 30 -13.80 -5.62 -1.42
C LYS A 30 -14.15 -7.09 -1.27
N VAL A 31 -14.62 -7.48 -0.08
CA VAL A 31 -15.14 -8.83 0.22
C VAL A 31 -16.66 -8.74 0.40
N VAL A 32 -17.40 -9.69 -0.16
CA VAL A 32 -18.87 -9.74 0.01
C VAL A 32 -19.20 -9.89 1.50
N GLY A 33 -20.05 -9.00 2.01
CA GLY A 33 -20.43 -8.97 3.42
C GLY A 33 -19.36 -8.40 4.37
N CYS A 34 -18.31 -7.76 3.85
CA CYS A 34 -17.32 -7.06 4.69
C CYS A 34 -18.00 -5.97 5.53
N LEU A 35 -17.74 -5.98 6.85
CA LEU A 35 -18.21 -4.97 7.79
C LEU A 35 -17.06 -4.09 8.26
N HIS A 36 -17.37 -2.91 8.80
CA HIS A 36 -16.38 -1.99 9.36
C HIS A 36 -16.36 -2.09 10.89
N ALA A 37 -15.17 -1.99 11.47
CA ALA A 37 -14.98 -1.92 12.91
C ALA A 37 -14.49 -0.53 13.32
N ALA A 38 -14.88 -0.08 14.52
CA ALA A 38 -14.39 1.14 15.13
C ALA A 38 -13.86 0.82 16.53
N VAL A 39 -12.76 1.48 16.92
CA VAL A 39 -12.13 1.29 18.24
C VAL A 39 -12.20 2.61 19.00
N LEU A 40 -12.95 2.63 20.11
CA LEU A 40 -12.93 3.73 21.06
C LEU A 40 -11.67 3.62 21.93
N ARG A 41 -10.83 4.67 21.91
CA ARG A 41 -9.61 4.73 22.73
C ARG A 41 -9.86 5.55 23.99
N SER A 42 -9.14 5.21 25.06
CA SER A 42 -9.20 5.97 26.32
C SER A 42 -8.82 7.44 26.10
N PRO A 43 -9.56 8.40 26.68
CA PRO A 43 -9.13 9.79 26.74
C PRO A 43 -8.10 10.04 27.87
N HIS A 44 -7.92 9.08 28.78
CA HIS A 44 -6.98 9.16 29.91
C HIS A 44 -5.73 8.30 29.66
N ALA A 45 -4.57 8.84 30.00
CA ALA A 45 -3.29 8.12 29.89
C ALA A 45 -3.07 7.07 31.00
N HIS A 46 -3.72 7.23 32.16
CA HIS A 46 -3.65 6.33 33.31
C HIS A 46 -5.00 6.35 34.06
N ALA A 47 -5.43 5.20 34.58
CA ALA A 47 -6.70 5.01 35.30
C ALA A 47 -6.48 4.16 36.55
#